data_AF-A0A815VG69-F1
#
_entry.id   AF-A0A815VG69-F1
#
_cell.length_a   1.000
_cell.length_b   1.000
_cell.length_c   1.000
_cell.angle_alpha   90.00
_cell.angle_beta   90.00
_cell.angle_gamma   90.00
#
_symmetry.space_group_name_H-M   'P 1'
#
loop_
_entity.id
_entity.type
_entity.pdbx_description
1 polymer ?
#
loop_
_entity_poly.entity_id
_entity_poly.type
_entity_poly.pdbx_seq_one_letter_code
_entity_poly.pdbx_strand_id
1 'polypeptide(L)'
;RRDVQLIRLLFIQVFSFILYGIPITAQKIYSCSTFFMIKSPLRIAIDNLINQISIEISYICNSTIFYTYSLTSKKYRKEVFHILSLLFTCYQKIKIYPRQSIGSTRINQNKTIEKLPNESYKLNIRNRTEIL
;
A
#
# COMPACT_ATOMS: atom_id res chain seq x y z
N ARG A 1 -21.15 -19.02 2.80
CA ARG A 1 -19.76 -19.59 2.74
C ARG A 1 -18.67 -18.52 2.91
N ARG A 2 -18.76 -17.36 2.24
CA ARG A 2 -17.81 -16.23 2.44
C ARG A 2 -17.83 -15.68 3.86
N ASP A 3 -19.03 -15.58 4.44
CA ASP A 3 -19.22 -15.00 5.78
C ASP A 3 -18.57 -15.87 6.87
N VAL A 4 -18.63 -17.19 6.74
CA VAL A 4 -17.97 -18.15 7.63
C VAL A 4 -16.43 -18.02 7.56
N GLN A 5 -15.88 -17.75 6.38
CA GLN A 5 -14.44 -17.54 6.22
C GLN A 5 -14.00 -16.21 6.86
N LEU A 6 -14.80 -15.16 6.68
CA LEU A 6 -14.54 -13.85 7.28
C LEU A 6 -14.62 -13.92 8.81
N ILE A 7 -15.64 -14.58 9.35
CA ILE A 7 -15.82 -14.79 10.79
C ILE A 7 -14.66 -15.60 11.38
N ARG A 8 -14.24 -16.69 10.72
CA ARG A 8 -13.08 -17.49 11.17
C ARG A 8 -11.79 -16.68 11.22
N LEU A 9 -11.58 -15.82 10.22
CA LEU A 9 -10.38 -15.01 10.16
C LEU A 9 -10.39 -13.90 11.22
N LEU A 10 -11.53 -13.21 11.39
CA LEU A 10 -11.69 -12.23 12.46
C LEU A 10 -11.47 -12.88 13.83
N PHE A 11 -11.98 -14.10 14.02
CA PHE A 11 -11.77 -14.87 15.23
C PHE A 11 -10.28 -15.15 15.49
N ILE A 12 -9.54 -15.65 14.49
CA ILE A 12 -8.09 -15.90 14.62
C ILE A 12 -7.33 -14.62 14.95
N GLN A 13 -7.69 -13.50 14.31
CA GLN A 13 -7.06 -12.20 14.53
C GLN A 13 -7.31 -11.69 15.96
N VAL A 14 -8.56 -11.69 16.42
CA VAL A 14 -8.93 -11.25 17.78
C VAL A 14 -8.31 -12.17 18.83
N PHE A 15 -8.34 -13.49 18.60
CA PHE A 15 -7.74 -14.47 19.49
C PHE A 15 -6.22 -14.26 19.63
N SER A 16 -5.52 -14.09 18.51
CA SER A 16 -4.07 -13.81 18.52
C SER A 16 -3.77 -12.49 19.21
N PHE A 17 -4.56 -11.44 18.94
CA PHE A 17 -4.40 -10.14 19.57
C PHE A 17 -4.52 -10.21 21.09
N ILE A 18 -5.50 -10.96 21.62
CA ILE A 18 -5.65 -11.14 23.07
C ILE A 18 -4.48 -11.94 23.64
N LEU A 19 -4.11 -13.05 23.00
CA LEU A 19 -3.08 -13.97 23.48
C LEU A 19 -1.71 -13.28 23.59
N TYR A 20 -1.36 -12.43 22.63
CA TYR A 20 -0.12 -11.66 22.65
C TYR A 20 -0.25 -10.30 23.36
N GLY A 21 -1.44 -9.71 23.41
CA GLY A 21 -1.69 -8.43 24.06
C GLY A 21 -1.55 -8.51 25.58
N ILE A 22 -1.96 -9.63 26.20
CA ILE A 22 -1.86 -9.85 27.65
C ILE A 22 -0.40 -9.78 28.14
N PRO A 23 0.56 -10.59 27.62
CA PRO A 23 1.93 -10.57 28.12
C PRO A 23 2.62 -9.21 27.88
N ILE A 24 2.36 -8.56 26.74
CA ILE A 24 2.93 -7.24 26.44
C ILE A 24 2.42 -6.18 27.42
N THR A 25 1.12 -6.17 27.70
CA THR A 25 0.50 -5.19 28.61
C THR A 25 0.94 -5.45 30.04
N ALA A 26 0.99 -6.70 30.47
CA ALA A 26 1.49 -7.09 31.79
C ALA A 26 2.95 -6.66 31.99
N GLN A 27 3.82 -6.85 30.99
CA GLN A 27 5.21 -6.40 31.04
C GLN A 27 5.31 -4.88 31.19
N LYS A 28 4.51 -4.11 30.42
CA LYS A 28 4.50 -2.64 30.53
C LYS A 28 4.07 -2.15 31.91
N ILE A 29 3.02 -2.76 32.46
CA ILE A 29 2.52 -2.43 33.81
C ILE A 29 3.59 -2.75 34.86
N TYR A 30 4.25 -3.91 34.74
CA TYR A 30 5.34 -4.30 35.62
C TYR A 30 6.54 -3.32 35.52
N SER A 31 6.96 -2.95 34.31
CA SER A 31 8.04 -1.98 34.10
C SER A 31 7.71 -0.60 34.68
N CYS A 32 6.46 -0.14 34.53
CA CYS A 32 6.00 1.13 35.09
C CYS A 32 5.99 1.08 36.62
N SER A 33 5.45 0.00 37.20
CA SER A 33 5.35 -0.16 38.66
C SER A 33 6.71 -0.31 39.33
N THR A 34 7.68 -0.90 38.64
CA THR A 34 9.03 -1.15 39.16
C THR A 34 10.06 -0.11 38.72
N PHE A 35 9.62 1.02 38.17
CA PHE A 35 10.51 2.05 37.60
C PHE A 35 11.50 2.62 38.62
N PHE A 36 11.05 2.86 39.86
CA PHE A 36 11.88 3.43 40.93
C PHE A 36 12.62 2.38 41.78
N MET A 37 12.44 1.09 41.50
CA MET A 37 13.11 0.04 42.26
C MET A 37 14.52 -0.21 41.73
N ILE A 38 15.49 -0.31 42.63
CA ILE A 38 16.85 -0.74 42.30
C ILE A 38 16.79 -2.23 41.91
N LYS A 39 17.19 -2.55 40.69
CA LYS A 39 17.18 -3.92 40.13
C LYS A 39 18.61 -4.44 40.02
N SER A 40 18.80 -5.75 40.20
CA SER A 40 20.07 -6.39 39.90
C SER A 40 20.37 -6.34 38.39
N PRO A 41 21.63 -6.35 37.96
CA PRO A 41 21.99 -6.32 36.55
C PRO A 41 21.39 -7.50 35.77
N LEU A 42 21.29 -8.68 36.38
CA LEU A 42 20.63 -9.85 35.79
C LEU A 42 19.15 -9.57 35.52
N ARG A 43 18.44 -8.94 36.46
CA ARG A 43 17.02 -8.64 36.33
C ARG A 43 16.75 -7.60 35.25
N ILE A 44 17.65 -6.62 35.11
CA ILE A 44 17.60 -5.63 34.02
C ILE A 44 17.79 -6.32 32.66
N ALA A 45 18.74 -7.26 32.55
CA ALA A 45 18.96 -8.02 31.32
C ALA A 45 17.73 -8.85 30.91
N ILE A 46 17.09 -9.51 31.87
CA ILE A 46 15.84 -10.26 31.66
C ILE A 46 14.72 -9.33 31.20
N ASP A 47 14.50 -8.20 31.88
CA ASP A 47 13.47 -7.22 31.51
C ASP A 47 13.67 -6.69 30.09
N ASN A 48 14.92 -6.42 29.69
CA ASN A 48 15.27 -5.99 28.34
C ASN A 48 15.02 -7.09 27.30
N LEU A 49 15.37 -8.34 27.60
CA LEU A 49 15.12 -9.46 26.71
C LEU A 49 13.61 -9.65 26.47
N ILE A 50 12.81 -9.61 27.54
CA ILE A 50 11.34 -9.71 27.45
C ILE A 50 10.77 -8.55 26.62
N ASN A 51 11.33 -7.34 26.77
CA ASN A 51 10.92 -6.18 25.98
C ASN A 51 11.23 -6.38 24.49
N GLN A 52 12.41 -6.89 24.13
CA GLN A 52 12.75 -7.22 22.74
C GLN A 52 11.82 -8.29 22.16
N ILE A 53 11.58 -9.37 22.90
CA ILE A 53 10.63 -10.42 22.50
C ILE A 53 9.23 -9.83 22.26
N SER A 54 8.78 -8.91 23.12
CA SER A 54 7.48 -8.24 22.99
C SER A 54 7.36 -7.41 21.71
N ILE A 55 8.45 -6.74 21.31
CA ILE A 55 8.52 -5.96 20.07
C ILE A 55 8.45 -6.90 18.85
N GLU A 56 9.26 -7.96 18.85
CA GLU A 56 9.27 -8.96 17.76
C GLU A 56 7.91 -9.65 17.59
N ILE A 57 7.27 -10.04 18.70
CA ILE A 57 5.92 -10.60 18.70
C ILE A 57 4.92 -9.62 18.07
N SER A 58 5.08 -8.32 18.32
CA SER A 58 4.20 -7.30 17.72
C SER A 58 4.36 -7.24 16.20
N TYR A 59 5.58 -7.36 15.68
CA TYR A 59 5.82 -7.44 14.23
C TYR A 59 5.29 -8.75 13.63
N ILE A 60 5.48 -9.87 14.32
CA ILE A 60 4.94 -11.17 13.91
C ILE A 60 3.40 -11.11 13.88
N CYS A 61 2.74 -10.55 14.88
CA CYS A 61 1.29 -10.35 14.88
C CYS A 61 0.79 -9.59 13.64
N ASN A 62 1.44 -8.46 13.32
CA ASN A 62 1.07 -7.65 12.16
C ASN A 62 1.28 -8.41 10.83
N SER A 63 2.36 -9.17 10.71
CA SER A 63 2.63 -9.98 9.51
C SER A 63 1.75 -11.24 9.43
N THR A 64 1.37 -11.83 10.56
CA THR A 64 0.52 -13.03 10.63
C THR A 64 -0.85 -12.78 10.04
N ILE A 65 -1.37 -11.56 10.19
CA ILE A 65 -2.62 -11.13 9.55
C ILE A 65 -2.51 -11.29 8.03
N PHE A 66 -1.44 -10.79 7.41
CA PHE A 66 -1.19 -10.94 5.97
C PHE A 66 -1.10 -12.40 5.53
N TYR A 67 -0.39 -13.24 6.28
CA TYR A 67 -0.29 -14.68 5.97
C TYR A 67 -1.62 -15.41 6.16
N THR A 68 -2.39 -15.06 7.18
CA THR A 68 -3.72 -15.63 7.45
C THR A 68 -4.68 -15.27 6.30
N TYR A 69 -4.68 -14.02 5.84
CA TYR A 69 -5.46 -13.59 4.67
C TYR A 69 -5.02 -14.30 3.38
N SER A 70 -3.71 -14.39 3.16
CA SER A 70 -3.12 -15.01 1.97
C SER A 70 -3.35 -16.52 1.91
N LEU A 71 -3.26 -17.25 3.02
CA LEU A 71 -3.46 -18.70 3.05
C LEU A 71 -4.94 -19.08 2.96
N THR A 72 -5.82 -18.33 3.64
CA THR A 72 -7.24 -18.69 3.79
C THR A 72 -8.05 -18.44 2.51
N SER A 73 -7.68 -17.44 1.71
CA SER A 73 -8.46 -17.06 0.52
C SER A 73 -7.75 -17.40 -0.79
N LYS A 74 -8.32 -18.35 -1.56
CA LYS A 74 -7.87 -18.65 -2.94
C LYS A 74 -8.02 -17.43 -3.87
N LYS A 75 -9.02 -16.56 -3.62
CA LYS A 75 -9.20 -15.31 -4.37
C LYS A 75 -8.11 -14.30 -4.05
N TYR A 76 -7.78 -14.13 -2.77
CA TYR A 76 -6.74 -13.19 -2.34
C TYR A 76 -5.36 -13.56 -2.93
N ARG A 77 -5.03 -14.85 -2.99
CA ARG A 77 -3.81 -15.32 -3.68
C ARG A 77 -3.77 -14.89 -5.15
N LYS A 78 -4.87 -15.04 -5.89
CA LYS A 78 -4.92 -14.62 -7.30
C LYS A 78 -4.67 -13.11 -7.45
N GLU A 79 -5.29 -12.29 -6.60
CA GLU A 79 -5.09 -10.83 -6.62
C GLU A 79 -3.66 -10.44 -6.23
N VAL A 80 -3.10 -11.06 -5.19
CA VAL A 80 -1.70 -10.81 -4.77
C VAL A 80 -0.71 -11.21 -5.85
N PHE A 81 -0.88 -12.38 -6.48
CA PHE A 81 -0.04 -12.79 -7.61
C PHE A 81 -0.20 -11.84 -8.81
N HIS A 82 -1.42 -11.35 -9.08
CA HIS A 82 -1.65 -10.38 -10.15
C HIS A 82 -0.91 -9.07 -9.88
N ILE A 83 -1.04 -8.52 -8.67
CA ILE A 83 -0.33 -7.29 -8.26
C ILE A 83 1.19 -7.48 -8.31
N LEU A 84 1.70 -8.61 -7.79
CA LEU A 84 3.13 -8.93 -7.84
C LEU A 84 3.64 -9.05 -9.29
N SER A 85 2.86 -9.67 -10.18
CA SER A 85 3.21 -9.78 -11.60
C SER A 85 3.25 -8.42 -12.29
N LEU A 86 2.30 -7.52 -11.96
CA LEU A 86 2.27 -6.15 -12.47
C LEU A 86 3.46 -5.35 -11.96
N LEU A 87 3.77 -5.44 -10.67
CA LEU A 87 4.94 -4.78 -10.07
C LEU A 87 6.22 -5.29 -10.70
N PHE A 88 6.39 -6.60 -10.87
CA PHE A 88 7.58 -7.19 -11.49
C PHE A 88 7.74 -6.76 -12.95
N THR A 89 6.65 -6.73 -13.71
CA THR A 89 6.65 -6.27 -15.12
C THR A 89 6.95 -4.77 -15.21
N CYS A 90 6.39 -3.96 -14.30
CA CYS A 90 6.65 -2.52 -14.25
C CYS A 90 8.09 -2.22 -13.80
N TYR A 91 8.62 -2.99 -12.84
CA TYR A 91 10.01 -2.89 -12.38
C TYR A 91 10.99 -3.27 -13.50
N GLN A 92 10.67 -4.30 -14.29
CA GLN A 92 11.44 -4.63 -15.50
C GLN A 92 11.38 -3.52 -16.55
N LYS A 93 10.22 -2.90 -16.80
CA LYS A 93 10.11 -1.76 -17.73
C LYS A 93 10.95 -0.56 -17.30
N ILE A 94 11.01 -0.26 -16.00
CA ILE A 94 11.82 0.83 -15.44
C ILE A 94 13.33 0.53 -15.58
N LYS A 95 13.74 -0.73 -15.43
CA LYS A 95 15.15 -1.14 -15.61
C LYS A 95 15.62 -1.09 -17.07
N ILE A 96 14.72 -1.29 -18.03
CA ILE A 96 15.03 -1.37 -19.47
C ILE A 96 14.93 0.00 -20.17
N TYR A 97 14.13 0.93 -19.66
CA TYR A 97 14.11 2.32 -20.13
C TYR A 97 14.32 3.29 -18.97
N PRO A 98 15.58 3.65 -18.63
CA PRO A 98 15.81 4.76 -17.74
C PRO A 98 15.25 6.01 -18.41
N ARG A 99 14.21 6.56 -17.80
CA ARG A 99 13.57 7.82 -18.15
C ARG A 99 14.63 8.93 -18.15
N GLN A 100 15.15 9.29 -19.32
CA GLN A 100 15.90 10.54 -19.48
C GLN A 100 14.93 11.69 -19.24
N SER A 101 15.01 12.30 -18.07
CA SER A 101 14.33 13.56 -17.81
C SER A 101 15.31 14.71 -17.98
N ILE A 102 14.86 15.71 -18.73
CA ILE A 102 15.26 17.12 -18.68
C ILE A 102 16.46 17.49 -19.57
N GLY A 103 16.13 17.82 -20.82
CA GLY A 103 17.00 18.54 -21.77
C GLY A 103 16.19 19.66 -22.42
N SER A 104 16.61 20.87 -22.16
CA SER A 104 16.01 22.15 -22.55
C SER A 104 15.81 22.31 -24.06
N THR A 105 14.63 22.74 -24.50
CA THR A 105 14.53 23.58 -25.71
C THR A 105 13.35 24.55 -25.58
N ARG A 106 13.66 25.74 -25.08
CA ARG A 106 12.92 26.97 -25.35
C ARG A 106 13.49 27.53 -26.67
N ILE A 107 12.59 28.07 -27.51
CA ILE A 107 12.81 29.07 -28.60
C ILE A 107 13.16 28.52 -30.00
N ASN A 108 12.16 28.47 -30.89
CA ASN A 108 12.09 29.26 -32.14
C ASN A 108 10.79 28.91 -32.87
N GLN A 109 9.76 29.74 -32.76
CA GLN A 109 9.39 30.73 -33.78
C GLN A 109 9.19 30.13 -35.19
N ASN A 110 7.91 29.97 -35.54
CA ASN A 110 7.31 30.56 -36.73
C ASN A 110 8.22 30.72 -37.94
N LYS A 111 8.06 29.84 -38.93
CA LYS A 111 8.00 30.27 -40.33
C LYS A 111 7.36 29.18 -41.21
N THR A 112 6.21 29.58 -41.77
CA THR A 112 5.83 29.33 -43.17
C THR A 112 5.28 27.95 -43.50
N ILE A 113 3.95 27.79 -43.48
CA ILE A 113 3.16 27.45 -44.68
C ILE A 113 1.78 28.13 -44.55
N GLU A 114 1.72 29.38 -44.96
CA GLU A 114 0.50 30.05 -45.41
C GLU A 114 0.63 30.19 -46.94
N LYS A 115 -0.49 30.09 -47.68
CA LYS A 115 -0.72 29.95 -49.15
C LYS A 115 -1.11 28.50 -49.51
N LEU A 116 -2.26 28.17 -50.13
CA LEU A 116 -3.27 28.90 -50.92
C LEU A 116 -4.49 27.92 -51.16
N PRO A 117 -5.56 28.21 -51.94
CA PRO A 117 -6.81 28.91 -51.59
C PRO A 117 -8.12 28.13 -51.93
N ASN A 118 -9.24 28.87 -51.87
CA ASN A 118 -10.50 28.77 -52.65
C ASN A 118 -11.76 28.18 -52.01
N GLU A 119 -12.60 29.08 -51.51
CA GLU A 119 -13.92 29.40 -52.09
C GLU A 119 -14.65 28.24 -52.78
N SER A 120 -15.30 27.42 -51.95
CA SER A 120 -16.52 26.63 -52.18
C SER A 120 -16.68 25.92 -50.83
N TYR A 121 -17.60 26.25 -49.93
CA TYR A 121 -19.04 26.20 -50.10
C TYR A 121 -19.68 27.20 -49.14
N LYS A 122 -20.21 28.30 -49.70
CA LYS A 122 -21.32 29.04 -49.10
C LYS A 122 -22.55 28.11 -49.04
N LEU A 123 -23.48 28.47 -48.15
CA LEU A 123 -24.86 27.97 -48.01
C LEU A 123 -25.04 26.59 -47.33
N ASN A 124 -24.98 26.56 -45.98
CA ASN A 124 -25.99 25.78 -45.24
C ASN A 124 -26.21 26.22 -43.77
N ILE A 125 -26.08 27.53 -43.47
CA ILE A 125 -26.38 28.08 -42.12
C ILE A 125 -27.48 29.15 -42.21
N ARG A 126 -28.49 28.90 -43.05
CA ARG A 126 -29.65 29.79 -43.17
C ARG A 126 -30.94 28.99 -43.36
N ASN A 127 -31.19 28.00 -42.49
CA ASN A 127 -32.47 27.26 -42.45
C ASN A 127 -32.73 26.54 -41.11
N ARG A 128 -32.20 27.02 -39.97
CA ARG A 128 -32.38 26.30 -38.69
C ARG A 128 -32.63 27.20 -37.48
N THR A 129 -33.36 28.30 -37.67
CA THR A 129 -33.85 29.17 -36.58
C THR A 129 -35.25 29.73 -36.83
N GLU A 130 -36.11 29.01 -37.55
CA GLU A 130 -37.55 29.23 -37.49
C GLU A 130 -38.23 27.86 -37.37
N ILE A 131 -39.25 27.78 -36.51
CA ILE A 131 -40.09 26.61 -36.18
C ILE A 131 -39.60 25.79 -34.98
N LEU A 132 -39.78 26.32 -33.77
CA LEU A 132 -40.76 25.86 -32.77
C LEU A 132 -40.62 26.64 -31.46
#